data_AF-A0A3D5B659-F1
#
_entry.id   AF-A0A3D5B659-F1
#
_cell.length_a   1.000
_cell.length_b   1.000
_cell.length_c   1.000
_cell.angle_alpha   90.00
_cell.angle_beta   90.00
_cell.angle_gamma   90.00
#
_symmetry.space_group_name_H-M   'P 1'
#
loop_
_entity.id
_entity.type
_entity.pdbx_description
1 polymer ?
#
loop_
_entity_poly.entity_id
_entity_poly.type
_entity_poly.pdbx_seq_one_letter_code
_entity_poly.pdbx_strand_id
1 'polypeptide(L)' 'KYIKDTRPVSEFCDCPVCTHYSLGYLHHLFKTGDWLFYRLATLHNLRFMTQLTERLERHDR' A
#
# COMPACT_ATOMS: atom_id res chain seq x y z
N LYS A 1 -13.19 12.82 0.64
CA LYS A 1 -14.01 11.58 0.59
C LYS A 1 -13.31 10.36 1.25
N TYR A 2 -11.98 10.35 1.43
CA TYR A 2 -11.21 9.22 2.00
C TYR A 2 -10.84 9.34 3.49
N ILE A 3 -11.24 10.42 4.18
CA ILE A 3 -10.74 10.78 5.52
C ILE A 3 -11.08 9.74 6.62
N LYS A 4 -12.10 8.90 6.40
CA LYS A 4 -12.55 7.88 7.37
C LYS A 4 -12.59 6.47 6.76
N ASP A 5 -11.90 6.25 5.64
CA ASP A 5 -11.89 4.92 5.03
C ASP A 5 -10.96 4.00 5.82
N THR A 6 -11.53 3.01 6.49
CA THR A 6 -10.80 2.03 7.32
C THR A 6 -10.21 0.89 6.48
N ARG A 7 -10.51 0.84 5.18
CA ARG A 7 -10.02 -0.21 4.30
C ARG A 7 -8.51 -0.06 4.06
N PRO A 8 -7.81 -1.16 3.79
CA PRO A 8 -6.41 -1.12 3.37
C PRO A 8 -6.27 -0.52 1.97
N VAL A 9 -5.04 -0.19 1.56
CA VAL A 9 -4.75 0.31 0.20
C VAL A 9 -5.12 -0.73 -0.86
N SER A 10 -4.86 -2.00 -0.58
CA SER A 10 -5.20 -3.13 -1.45
C SER A 10 -5.51 -4.35 -0.60
N GLU A 11 -6.66 -4.98 -0.84
CA GLU A 11 -7.09 -6.22 -0.17
C GLU A 11 -6.30 -7.45 -0.61
N PHE A 12 -5.58 -7.36 -1.74
CA PHE A 12 -4.77 -8.44 -2.30
C PHE A 12 -3.29 -8.29 -1.99
N CYS A 13 -2.91 -7.26 -1.22
CA CYS A 13 -1.52 -7.01 -0.85
C CYS A 13 -1.28 -7.39 0.62
N ASP A 14 -0.25 -8.18 0.84
CA ASP A 14 0.20 -8.70 2.14
C ASP A 14 1.29 -7.82 2.78
N CYS A 15 1.52 -6.61 2.28
CA CYS A 15 2.56 -5.74 2.82
C CYS A 15 2.21 -5.25 4.24
N PRO A 16 3.22 -4.85 5.05
CA PRO A 16 2.98 -4.29 6.38
C PRO A 16 2.04 -3.08 6.38
N VAL A 17 2.00 -2.34 5.26
CA VAL A 17 1.12 -1.17 5.10
C VAL A 17 -0.34 -1.57 4.99
N CYS A 18 -0.66 -2.51 4.10
CA CYS A 18 -2.04 -2.98 3.90
C CYS A 18 -2.56 -3.77 5.10
N THR A 19 -1.70 -4.33 5.94
CA THR A 19 -2.12 -5.11 7.11
C THR A 19 -2.33 -4.26 8.37
N HIS A 20 -1.59 -3.15 8.52
CA HIS A 20 -1.60 -2.36 9.76
C HIS A 20 -2.17 -0.95 9.60
N TYR A 21 -2.28 -0.43 8.37
CA TYR A 21 -2.67 0.96 8.13
C TYR A 21 -3.89 1.05 7.21
N SER A 22 -4.79 1.96 7.55
CA SER A 22 -5.96 2.28 6.75
C SER A 22 -5.64 3.33 5.68
N LEU A 23 -6.42 3.31 4.60
CA LEU A 23 -6.35 4.31 3.54
C LEU A 23 -6.62 5.73 4.08
N GLY A 24 -7.52 5.86 5.05
CA GLY A 24 -7.79 7.13 5.72
C GLY A 24 -6.60 7.66 6.50
N TYR A 25 -5.83 6.79 7.16
CA TYR A 25 -4.60 7.18 7.86
C TYR A 25 -3.52 7.65 6.87
N LEU A 26 -3.32 6.94 5.75
CA LEU A 26 -2.38 7.36 4.72
C LEU A 26 -2.79 8.70 4.08
N HIS A 27 -4.08 8.89 3.82
CA HIS A 27 -4.59 10.17 3.34
C HIS A 27 -4.37 11.29 4.36
N HIS A 28 -4.51 11.01 5.65
CA HIS A 28 -4.18 11.97 6.70
C HIS A 28 -2.70 12.35 6.67
N LEU A 29 -1.79 11.38 6.64
CA LEU A 29 -0.34 11.64 6.57
C LEU A 29 0.04 12.45 5.33
N PHE A 30 -0.54 12.12 4.17
CA PHE A 30 -0.34 12.88 2.94
C PHE A 30 -0.80 14.33 3.07
N LYS A 31 -2.00 14.55 3.64
CA LYS A 31 -2.55 15.90 3.83
C LYS A 31 -1.74 16.74 4.83
N THR A 32 -1.19 16.10 5.86
CA THR A 32 -0.34 16.77 6.87
C THR A 32 1.06 17.06 6.34
N GLY A 33 1.47 16.46 5.20
CA GLY A 33 2.81 16.59 4.66
C GLY A 33 3.86 15.79 5.44
N ASP A 34 3.44 14.74 6.15
CA ASP A 34 4.33 13.91 6.95
C ASP A 34 5.18 13.00 6.03
N TRP A 35 6.49 12.95 6.31
CA TRP A 35 7.43 12.10 5.57
C TRP A 35 7.03 10.62 5.64
N LEU A 36 6.41 10.19 6.75
CA LEU A 36 6.00 8.80 6.96
C LEU A 36 5.10 8.28 5.84
N PHE A 37 4.30 9.16 5.22
CA PHE A 37 3.50 8.80 4.04
C PHE A 37 4.36 8.22 2.93
N TYR A 38 5.47 8.88 2.58
CA TYR A 38 6.34 8.43 1.49
C TYR A 38 6.99 7.09 1.82
N ARG A 39 7.41 6.88 3.08
CA ARG A 39 7.98 5.59 3.51
C ARG A 39 6.99 4.45 3.32
N LEU A 40 5.75 4.64 3.78
CA LEU A 40 4.70 3.63 3.68
C LEU A 40 4.29 3.42 2.21
N ALA A 41 4.17 4.48 1.43
CA ALA A 41 3.88 4.38 -0.01
C ALA A 41 4.96 3.57 -0.75
N THR A 42 6.24 3.83 -0.48
CA THR A 42 7.35 3.06 -1.06
C THR A 42 7.29 1.59 -0.65
N LEU A 43 7.01 1.29 0.62
CA LEU A 43 6.90 -0.09 1.10
C LEU A 43 5.77 -0.86 0.41
N HIS A 44 4.60 -0.24 0.23
CA HIS A 44 3.50 -0.83 -0.51
C HIS A 44 3.86 -1.05 -1.99
N ASN A 45 4.44 -0.03 -2.64
CA ASN A 45 4.80 -0.08 -4.05
C ASN A 45 5.84 -1.18 -4.34
N LEU A 46 6.86 -1.33 -3.48
CA LEU A 46 7.86 -2.39 -3.64
C LEU A 46 7.21 -3.77 -3.56
N ARG A 47 6.34 -4.02 -2.57
CA ARG A 47 5.66 -5.32 -2.47
C ARG A 47 4.76 -5.58 -3.67
N PHE A 48 4.05 -4.56 -4.15
CA PHE A 48 3.22 -4.66 -5.34
C PHE A 48 4.04 -5.07 -6.57
N MET A 49 5.19 -4.43 -6.80
CA MET A 49 6.08 -4.78 -7.91
C MET A 49 6.59 -6.22 -7.80
N THR A 50 7.00 -6.66 -6.62
CA THR A 50 7.43 -8.06 -6.39
C THR A 50 6.30 -9.05 -6.67
N GLN A 51 5.08 -8.77 -6.20
CA GLN A 51 3.93 -9.64 -6.50
C GLN A 51 3.61 -9.68 -7.99
N LEU A 52 3.78 -8.56 -8.70
CA LEU A 52 3.57 -8.49 -10.14
C LEU A 52 4.58 -9.36 -10.89
N THR A 53 5.88 -9.26 -10.55
CA THR A 53 6.92 -10.09 -11.17
C THR A 53 6.70 -11.57 -10.89
N GLU A 54 6.36 -11.95 -9.65
CA GLU A 54 6.03 -13.35 -9.29
C GLU A 54 4.82 -13.90 -10.07
N ARG A 55 3.87 -13.05 -10.47
CA ARG A 55 2.70 -13.46 -11.27
C ARG A 55 3.07 -13.64 -12.74
N LEU A 56 3.90 -12.75 -13.28
CA LEU A 56 4.39 -12.85 -14.65
C LEU A 56 5.26 -14.10 -14.83
N GLU A 57 6.18 -14.36 -13.91
CA GLU A 57 7.03 -15.58 -13.92
C GLU A 57 6.22 -16.88 -13.82
N ARG A 58 5.10 -16.87 -13.11
CA ARG A 58 4.19 -18.02 -13.01
C ARG A 58 3.28 -18.20 -14.22
N HIS A 59 3.06 -17.15 -15.00
CA HIS A 59 2.24 -17.22 -16.21
C HIS A 59 3.05 -17.75 -17.41
N ASP A 60 4.34 -17.43 -17.47
CA ASP A 60 5.24 -17.84 -18.56
C ASP A 60 5.80 -19.27 -18.41
N ARG A 61 5.48 -19.95 -17.29
CA ARG A 61 5.93 -21.31 -16.98
C ARG A 61 4.78 -22.32 -17.08
#